data_AF-A0A524HXH7-F1
#
_entry.id   AF-A0A524HXH7-F1
#
_cell.length_a   1.000
_cell.length_b   1.000
_cell.length_c   1.000
_cell.angle_alpha   90.00
_cell.angle_beta   90.00
_cell.angle_gamma   90.00
#
_symmetry.space_group_name_H-M   'P 1'
#
loop_
_entity.id
_entity.type
_entity.pdbx_description
1 polymer ?
#
loop_
_entity_poly.entity_id
_entity_poly.type
_entity_poly.pdbx_seq_one_letter_code
_entity_poly.pdbx_strand_id
1 'polypeptide(L)'
;MRLSAILIAVAGVTMATPALAQDWFLYENETDNFTVNLPAEPMMENTTYYLPSGKATSARIYTARGDEGVYKVTVVDYGGLTERDKANAIKEAADEIRHRPGETTLDEFGFFEGADSQYMQTSNPDGTRSYIVVAYLPERSGIPKLFIAEGITPPGNVIAGIFQNSLGWVDSFGTRIRYQRDVEGNRYRVIPDAGGAPLRNRVP
;
A
#
# COMPACT_ATOMS: atom_id res chain seq x y z
N MET A 1 -68.38 -37.92 2.26
CA MET A 1 -67.04 -37.99 1.62
C MET A 1 -66.27 -36.74 2.04
N ARG A 2 -65.13 -36.89 2.70
CA ARG A 2 -64.31 -35.80 3.27
C ARG A 2 -63.37 -35.28 2.19
N LEU A 3 -63.36 -33.97 1.93
CA LEU A 3 -62.36 -33.31 1.09
C LEU A 3 -61.37 -32.59 2.01
N SER A 4 -60.13 -33.09 2.03
CA SER A 4 -59.02 -32.58 2.83
C SER A 4 -58.36 -31.39 2.13
N ALA A 5 -58.13 -30.31 2.90
CA ALA A 5 -57.32 -29.17 2.50
C ALA A 5 -55.83 -29.56 2.43
N ILE A 6 -55.13 -29.08 1.40
CA ILE A 6 -53.66 -29.17 1.32
C ILE A 6 -53.11 -27.76 1.47
N LEU A 7 -52.49 -27.48 2.63
CA LEU A 7 -51.60 -26.34 2.81
C LEU A 7 -50.27 -26.64 2.12
N ILE A 8 -49.84 -25.76 1.22
CA ILE A 8 -48.47 -25.75 0.69
C ILE A 8 -47.66 -24.80 1.57
N ALA A 9 -46.80 -25.36 2.42
CA ALA A 9 -45.80 -24.61 3.14
C ALA A 9 -44.57 -24.43 2.24
N VAL A 10 -44.34 -23.20 1.76
CA VAL A 10 -43.12 -22.83 1.04
C VAL A 10 -42.02 -22.59 2.08
N ALA A 11 -41.06 -23.50 2.15
CA ALA A 11 -39.85 -23.34 2.96
C ALA A 11 -38.87 -22.41 2.22
N GLY A 12 -38.70 -21.19 2.73
CA GLY A 12 -37.66 -20.27 2.27
C GLY A 12 -36.29 -20.76 2.76
N VAL A 13 -35.44 -21.21 1.83
CA VAL A 13 -34.03 -21.48 2.13
C VAL A 13 -33.30 -20.13 2.12
N THR A 14 -33.00 -19.59 3.30
CA THR A 14 -32.04 -18.48 3.41
C THR A 14 -30.65 -19.08 3.24
N MET A 15 -30.01 -18.82 2.10
CA MET A 15 -28.59 -19.11 1.94
C MET A 15 -27.83 -18.21 2.90
N ALA A 16 -27.33 -18.79 3.99
CA ALA A 16 -26.32 -18.15 4.82
C ALA A 16 -25.04 -18.07 3.97
N THR A 17 -24.72 -16.87 3.46
CA THR A 17 -23.39 -16.62 2.91
C THR A 17 -22.38 -16.78 4.05
N PRO A 18 -21.35 -17.63 3.90
CA PRO A 18 -20.32 -17.72 4.91
C PRO A 18 -19.64 -16.35 5.01
N ALA A 19 -19.69 -15.73 6.19
CA ALA A 19 -18.81 -14.63 6.52
C ALA A 19 -17.40 -15.23 6.62
N LEU A 20 -16.58 -15.03 5.59
CA LEU A 20 -15.19 -15.43 5.66
C LEU A 20 -14.46 -14.42 6.56
N ALA A 21 -14.31 -14.75 7.84
CA ALA A 21 -13.22 -14.19 8.63
C ALA A 21 -11.94 -14.87 8.12
N GLN A 22 -11.34 -14.30 7.08
CA GLN A 22 -10.07 -14.79 6.54
C GLN A 22 -8.94 -14.23 7.40
N ASP A 23 -8.04 -15.11 7.86
CA ASP A 23 -6.82 -14.67 8.53
C ASP A 23 -6.00 -13.77 7.59
N TRP A 24 -5.28 -12.83 8.19
CA TRP A 24 -4.35 -11.98 7.46
C TRP A 24 -3.30 -12.84 6.74
N PHE A 25 -3.06 -12.55 5.46
CA PHE A 25 -2.09 -13.25 4.64
C PHE A 25 -1.17 -12.28 3.92
N LEU A 26 0.01 -12.76 3.53
CA LEU A 26 0.94 -12.01 2.69
C LEU A 26 0.44 -12.00 1.25
N TYR A 27 0.04 -10.84 0.76
CA TYR A 27 -0.27 -10.63 -0.64
C TYR A 27 1.01 -10.23 -1.38
N GLU A 28 1.28 -10.90 -2.50
CA GLU A 28 2.44 -10.65 -3.36
C GLU A 28 1.97 -10.24 -4.75
N ASN A 29 2.49 -9.13 -5.25
CA ASN A 29 2.16 -8.63 -6.58
C ASN A 29 3.43 -8.39 -7.38
N GLU A 30 3.77 -9.36 -8.23
CA GLU A 30 4.95 -9.29 -9.10
C GLU A 30 4.81 -8.25 -10.22
N THR A 31 3.57 -7.94 -10.65
CA THR A 31 3.32 -6.96 -11.70
C THR A 31 3.63 -5.54 -11.21
N ASP A 32 3.26 -5.25 -9.97
CA ASP A 32 3.46 -3.95 -9.33
C ASP A 32 4.55 -3.91 -8.27
N ASN A 33 5.29 -5.00 -8.13
CA ASN A 33 6.55 -5.08 -7.41
C ASN A 33 6.44 -4.81 -5.91
N PHE A 34 5.33 -5.22 -5.30
CA PHE A 34 5.12 -5.04 -3.86
C PHE A 34 4.57 -6.28 -3.18
N THR A 35 4.79 -6.32 -1.87
CA THR A 35 4.21 -7.29 -0.96
C THR A 35 3.56 -6.54 0.19
N VAL A 36 2.45 -7.04 0.73
CA VAL A 36 1.79 -6.40 1.89
C VAL A 36 0.89 -7.43 2.58
N ASN A 37 0.72 -7.35 3.90
CA ASN A 37 -0.26 -8.21 4.56
C ASN A 37 -1.67 -7.64 4.37
N LEU A 38 -2.64 -8.46 4.00
CA LEU A 38 -4.04 -8.05 3.80
C LEU A 38 -5.01 -9.02 4.49
N PRO A 39 -6.19 -8.53 4.92
CA PRO A 39 -7.23 -9.37 5.51
C PRO A 39 -8.10 -10.10 4.47
N ALA A 40 -7.95 -9.76 3.19
CA ALA A 40 -8.71 -10.32 2.08
C ALA A 40 -7.98 -10.05 0.76
N GLU A 41 -8.30 -10.83 -0.28
CA GLU A 41 -7.83 -10.55 -1.63
C GLU A 41 -8.24 -9.13 -2.07
N PRO A 42 -7.29 -8.27 -2.50
CA PRO A 42 -7.61 -6.90 -2.85
C PRO A 42 -8.31 -6.84 -4.20
N MET A 43 -9.31 -5.96 -4.28
CA MET A 43 -9.84 -5.53 -5.56
C MET A 43 -8.89 -4.50 -6.18
N MET A 44 -8.46 -4.76 -7.42
CA MET A 44 -7.57 -3.88 -8.18
C MET A 44 -8.37 -2.98 -9.13
N GLU A 45 -8.03 -1.70 -9.14
CA GLU A 45 -8.58 -0.71 -10.05
C GLU A 45 -7.46 0.08 -10.75
N ASN A 46 -7.57 0.23 -12.08
CA ASN A 46 -6.70 1.14 -12.83
C ASN A 46 -7.21 2.58 -12.68
N THR A 47 -6.28 3.52 -12.51
CA THR A 47 -6.60 4.94 -12.39
C THR A 47 -5.51 5.82 -13.01
N THR A 48 -5.80 7.11 -13.13
CA THR A 48 -4.84 8.13 -13.53
C THR A 48 -4.44 8.95 -12.32
N TYR A 49 -3.15 9.03 -12.05
CA TYR A 49 -2.59 9.89 -11.01
C TYR A 49 -2.15 11.21 -11.62
N TYR A 50 -2.59 12.32 -11.04
CA TYR A 50 -2.23 13.66 -11.49
C TYR A 50 -1.22 14.25 -10.51
N LEU A 51 -0.03 14.57 -10.99
CA LEU A 51 0.94 15.32 -10.20
C LEU A 51 0.45 16.77 -10.01
N PRO A 52 0.92 17.50 -8.99
CA PRO A 52 0.63 18.93 -8.81
C PRO A 52 0.96 19.80 -10.03
N SER A 53 1.86 19.36 -10.90
CA SER A 53 2.17 20.02 -12.17
C SER A 53 1.04 19.89 -13.23
N GLY A 54 0.00 19.11 -12.94
CA GLY A 54 -1.08 18.75 -13.87
C GLY A 54 -0.75 17.56 -14.78
N LYS A 55 0.46 16.99 -14.68
CA LYS A 55 0.87 15.85 -15.49
C LYS A 55 0.19 14.57 -15.03
N ALA A 56 -0.38 13.84 -15.98
CA ALA A 56 -1.00 12.54 -15.75
C ALA A 56 0.03 11.41 -15.87
N THR A 57 -0.05 10.42 -14.99
CA THR A 57 0.64 9.13 -15.09
C THR A 57 -0.30 7.98 -14.68
N SER A 58 0.07 6.76 -15.03
CA SER A 58 -0.71 5.58 -14.67
C SER A 58 -0.55 5.22 -13.20
N ALA A 59 -1.64 4.77 -12.59
CA ALA A 59 -1.63 4.23 -11.24
C ALA A 59 -2.63 3.08 -11.10
N ARG A 60 -2.43 2.25 -10.09
CA ARG A 60 -3.37 1.22 -9.67
C ARG A 60 -3.64 1.31 -8.18
N ILE A 61 -4.87 1.03 -7.79
CA ILE A 61 -5.29 0.99 -6.38
C ILE A 61 -5.73 -0.42 -6.06
N TYR A 62 -5.12 -1.00 -5.03
CA TYR A 62 -5.47 -2.29 -4.46
C TYR A 62 -6.22 -2.05 -3.16
N THR A 63 -7.49 -2.44 -3.08
CA THR A 63 -8.32 -2.24 -1.88
C THR A 63 -8.76 -3.58 -1.30
N ALA A 64 -8.36 -3.87 -0.06
CA ALA A 64 -8.90 -4.96 0.73
C ALA A 64 -9.78 -4.41 1.85
N ARG A 65 -10.89 -5.10 2.13
CA ARG A 65 -11.81 -4.76 3.22
C ARG A 65 -11.83 -5.92 4.20
N GLY A 66 -11.63 -5.62 5.48
CA GLY A 66 -11.79 -6.59 6.57
C GLY A 66 -12.67 -6.00 7.67
N ASP A 67 -12.93 -6.79 8.71
CA ASP A 67 -13.77 -6.36 9.84
C ASP A 67 -13.19 -5.15 10.59
N GLU A 68 -11.87 -5.01 10.56
CA GLU A 68 -11.13 -4.00 11.30
C GLU A 68 -10.91 -2.69 10.53
N GLY A 69 -11.20 -2.68 9.22
CA GLY A 69 -11.00 -1.47 8.40
C GLY A 69 -10.87 -1.72 6.90
N VAL A 70 -10.43 -0.66 6.22
CA VAL A 70 -10.16 -0.65 4.77
C VAL A 70 -8.67 -0.41 4.56
N TYR A 71 -8.04 -1.26 3.77
CA TYR A 71 -6.61 -1.23 3.52
C TYR A 71 -6.36 -1.02 2.04
N LYS A 72 -5.54 -0.01 1.72
CA LYS A 72 -5.28 0.41 0.35
C LYS A 72 -3.79 0.45 0.07
N VAL A 73 -3.40 -0.01 -1.10
CA VAL A 73 -2.09 0.29 -1.69
C VAL A 73 -2.31 0.96 -3.04
N THR A 74 -1.87 2.22 -3.16
CA THR A 74 -1.80 2.93 -4.43
C THR A 74 -0.39 2.82 -4.96
N VAL A 75 -0.25 2.33 -6.19
CA VAL A 75 1.02 2.23 -6.91
C VAL A 75 0.98 3.16 -8.10
N VAL A 76 1.91 4.11 -8.15
CA VAL A 76 1.98 5.13 -9.21
C VAL A 76 3.27 4.94 -10.00
N ASP A 77 3.16 4.87 -11.32
CA ASP A 77 4.31 4.69 -12.21
C ASP A 77 5.02 6.03 -12.48
N TYR A 78 6.31 6.09 -12.17
CA TYR A 78 7.18 7.25 -12.38
C TYR A 78 8.24 7.02 -13.48
N GLY A 79 8.25 5.86 -14.15
CA GLY A 79 9.31 5.45 -15.09
C GLY A 79 9.51 6.35 -16.32
N GLY A 80 8.51 7.15 -16.68
CA GLY A 80 8.59 8.15 -17.76
C GLY A 80 8.67 9.60 -17.29
N LEU A 81 8.79 9.85 -15.99
CA LEU A 81 8.74 11.19 -15.42
C LEU A 81 10.12 11.83 -15.32
N THR A 82 10.16 13.16 -15.14
CA THR A 82 11.43 13.89 -15.06
C THR A 82 12.11 13.63 -13.72
N GLU A 83 13.43 13.85 -13.63
CA GLU A 83 14.15 13.73 -12.36
C GLU A 83 13.60 14.68 -11.27
N ARG A 84 13.05 15.83 -11.67
CA ARG A 84 12.37 16.74 -10.75
C ARG A 84 11.08 16.15 -10.20
N ASP A 85 10.25 15.55 -11.06
CA ASP A 85 9.01 14.88 -10.65
C ASP A 85 9.33 13.75 -9.65
N LYS A 86 10.34 12.93 -9.97
CA LYS A 86 10.82 11.83 -9.12
C LYS A 86 11.35 12.33 -7.77
N ALA A 87 12.15 13.39 -7.75
CA ALA A 87 12.69 13.97 -6.53
C ALA A 87 11.61 14.56 -5.61
N ASN A 88 10.49 15.01 -6.18
CA ASN A 88 9.37 15.57 -5.44
C ASN A 88 8.29 14.55 -5.05
N ALA A 89 8.33 13.32 -5.56
CA ALA A 89 7.24 12.36 -5.47
C ALA A 89 6.68 12.17 -4.05
N ILE A 90 7.55 11.94 -3.07
CA ILE A 90 7.15 11.77 -1.66
C ILE A 90 6.56 13.08 -1.12
N LYS A 91 7.22 14.21 -1.38
CA LYS A 91 6.79 15.51 -0.86
C LYS A 91 5.40 15.87 -1.38
N GLU A 92 5.17 15.72 -2.68
CA GLU A 92 3.91 16.09 -3.32
C GLU A 92 2.75 15.21 -2.84
N ALA A 93 2.95 13.89 -2.76
CA ALA A 93 1.94 12.99 -2.22
C ALA A 93 1.66 13.22 -0.71
N ALA A 94 2.70 13.50 0.07
CA ALA A 94 2.54 13.87 1.47
C ALA A 94 1.78 15.20 1.63
N ASP A 95 2.08 16.19 0.81
CA ASP A 95 1.36 17.47 0.81
C ASP A 95 -0.11 17.26 0.46
N GLU A 96 -0.46 16.43 -0.52
CA GLU A 96 -1.86 16.07 -0.80
C GLU A 96 -2.56 15.46 0.42
N ILE A 97 -1.89 14.57 1.16
CA ILE A 97 -2.42 13.98 2.39
C ILE A 97 -2.61 15.05 3.48
N ARG A 98 -1.67 15.98 3.65
CA ARG A 98 -1.77 17.10 4.63
C ARG A 98 -2.96 18.01 4.37
N HIS A 99 -3.41 18.13 3.12
CA HIS A 99 -4.57 18.95 2.76
C HIS A 99 -5.91 18.22 2.93
N ARG A 100 -5.91 16.92 3.27
CA ARG A 100 -7.16 16.19 3.58
C ARG A 100 -7.78 16.76 4.86
N PRO A 101 -9.12 16.76 4.98
CA PRO A 101 -9.77 17.16 6.21
C PRO A 101 -9.43 16.19 7.34
N GLY A 102 -9.22 16.71 8.54
CA GLY A 102 -8.80 15.94 9.70
C GLY A 102 -7.63 16.59 10.43
N GLU A 103 -7.11 15.90 11.44
CA GLU A 103 -5.93 16.33 12.20
C GLU A 103 -4.79 15.35 11.95
N THR A 104 -3.64 15.85 11.51
CA THR A 104 -2.43 15.01 11.37
C THR A 104 -1.79 14.82 12.74
N THR A 105 -1.78 13.60 13.25
CA THR A 105 -1.23 13.24 14.57
C THR A 105 0.20 12.70 14.51
N LEU A 106 0.66 12.30 13.33
CA LEU A 106 2.05 11.97 13.04
C LEU A 106 2.39 12.43 11.62
N ASP A 107 3.55 13.06 11.46
CA ASP A 107 4.10 13.50 10.18
C ASP A 107 5.62 13.45 10.28
N GLU A 108 6.19 12.31 9.92
CA GLU A 108 7.63 12.06 10.09
C GLU A 108 8.26 11.49 8.82
N PHE A 109 9.34 12.13 8.37
CA PHE A 109 10.18 11.57 7.34
C PHE A 109 11.05 10.45 7.94
N GLY A 110 11.09 9.31 7.27
CA GLY A 110 11.82 8.14 7.73
C GLY A 110 12.30 7.28 6.58
N PHE A 111 12.68 6.04 6.92
CA PHE A 111 13.25 5.10 5.96
C PHE A 111 12.56 3.74 5.99
N PHE A 112 11.50 3.55 5.20
CA PHE A 112 10.79 2.29 5.14
C PHE A 112 11.59 1.27 4.32
N GLU A 113 12.00 0.14 4.93
CA GLU A 113 12.95 -0.83 4.33
C GLU A 113 14.20 -0.13 3.75
N GLY A 114 14.61 1.00 4.32
CA GLY A 114 15.73 1.83 3.85
C GLY A 114 15.46 2.74 2.64
N ALA A 115 14.29 2.66 2.02
CA ALA A 115 13.83 3.63 1.00
C ALA A 115 13.43 4.94 1.68
N ASP A 116 13.52 6.07 0.99
CA ASP A 116 13.05 7.34 1.55
C ASP A 116 11.52 7.29 1.66
N SER A 117 10.97 7.75 2.78
CA SER A 117 9.54 7.59 3.07
C SER A 117 9.00 8.70 3.97
N GLN A 118 7.69 8.94 3.88
CA GLN A 118 6.93 9.77 4.79
C GLN A 118 5.92 8.88 5.52
N TYR A 119 6.01 8.83 6.84
CA TYR A 119 5.00 8.23 7.71
C TYR A 119 4.02 9.32 8.14
N MET A 120 2.74 9.01 8.04
CA MET A 120 1.67 9.92 8.43
C MET A 120 0.58 9.17 9.18
N GLN A 121 -0.04 9.83 10.16
CA GLN A 121 -1.25 9.36 10.82
C GLN A 121 -2.24 10.50 10.94
N THR A 122 -3.52 10.25 10.67
CA THR A 122 -4.57 11.27 10.72
C THR A 122 -5.76 10.82 11.57
N SER A 123 -6.33 11.75 12.33
CA SER A 123 -7.72 11.68 12.84
C SER A 123 -8.65 12.18 11.74
N ASN A 124 -9.51 11.34 11.20
CA ASN A 124 -10.43 11.73 10.13
C ASN A 124 -11.73 12.33 10.71
N PRO A 125 -12.46 13.18 9.95
CA PRO A 125 -13.69 13.82 10.43
C PRO A 125 -14.82 12.85 10.80
N ASP A 126 -14.84 11.65 10.20
CA ASP A 126 -15.79 10.58 10.50
C ASP A 126 -15.43 9.77 11.76
N GLY A 127 -14.36 10.15 12.46
CA GLY A 127 -13.86 9.49 13.67
C GLY A 127 -12.89 8.34 13.41
N THR A 128 -12.67 7.95 12.15
CA THR A 128 -11.67 6.93 11.79
C THR A 128 -10.24 7.45 11.93
N ARG A 129 -9.27 6.53 11.86
CA ARG A 129 -7.84 6.82 11.83
C ARG A 129 -7.25 6.30 10.53
N SER A 130 -6.45 7.12 9.85
CA SER A 130 -5.60 6.64 8.75
C SER A 130 -4.15 6.50 9.22
N TYR A 131 -3.51 5.40 8.84
CA TYR A 131 -2.07 5.17 8.99
C TYR A 131 -1.49 4.99 7.60
N ILE A 132 -0.59 5.89 7.21
CA ILE A 132 -0.16 6.06 5.82
C ILE A 132 1.36 6.03 5.74
N VAL A 133 1.92 5.18 4.89
CA VAL A 133 3.32 5.30 4.46
C VAL A 133 3.36 5.64 2.98
N VAL A 134 4.05 6.73 2.66
CA VAL A 134 4.37 7.15 1.30
C VAL A 134 5.84 6.84 1.07
N ALA A 135 6.16 6.02 0.10
CA ALA A 135 7.52 5.58 -0.17
C ALA A 135 7.81 5.58 -1.66
N TYR A 136 8.98 6.10 -2.05
CA TYR A 136 9.39 6.14 -3.45
C TYR A 136 10.62 5.28 -3.68
N LEU A 137 10.55 4.44 -4.70
CA LEU A 137 11.70 3.70 -5.20
C LEU A 137 12.29 4.41 -6.42
N PRO A 138 13.58 4.81 -6.39
CA PRO A 138 14.19 5.57 -7.48
C PRO A 138 14.47 4.69 -8.70
N GLU A 139 14.73 5.31 -9.86
CA GLU A 139 15.06 4.63 -11.14
C GLU A 139 16.06 3.48 -11.00
N ARG A 140 17.13 3.70 -10.24
CA ARG A 140 18.19 2.70 -9.97
C ARG A 140 17.72 1.43 -9.27
N SER A 141 16.51 1.41 -8.73
CA SER A 141 15.87 0.22 -8.17
C SER A 141 15.34 -0.74 -9.24
N GLY A 142 15.18 -0.28 -10.48
CA GLY A 142 14.50 -0.99 -11.56
C GLY A 142 12.97 -0.85 -11.53
N ILE A 143 12.41 -0.23 -10.49
CA ILE A 143 10.96 -0.03 -10.30
C ILE A 143 10.67 1.40 -9.86
N PRO A 144 10.85 2.42 -10.72
CA PRO A 144 10.58 3.82 -10.42
C PRO A 144 9.09 4.05 -10.14
N LYS A 145 8.65 3.73 -8.92
CA LYS A 145 7.25 3.72 -8.50
C LYS A 145 7.12 4.39 -7.15
N LEU A 146 6.04 5.15 -6.99
CA LEU A 146 5.59 5.67 -5.70
C LEU A 146 4.54 4.73 -5.14
N PHE A 147 4.68 4.37 -3.88
CA PHE A 147 3.76 3.53 -3.13
C PHE A 147 3.14 4.34 -2.01
N ILE A 148 1.81 4.29 -1.91
CA ILE A 148 1.05 4.85 -0.80
C ILE A 148 0.24 3.72 -0.19
N ALA A 149 0.68 3.21 0.97
CA ALA A 149 -0.09 2.24 1.73
C ALA A 149 -0.85 2.96 2.84
N GLU A 150 -2.17 2.86 2.82
CA GLU A 150 -3.09 3.51 3.77
C GLU A 150 -4.03 2.48 4.40
N GLY A 151 -3.93 2.31 5.72
CA GLY A 151 -4.91 1.57 6.52
C GLY A 151 -5.86 2.53 7.22
N ILE A 152 -7.16 2.36 7.02
CA ILE A 152 -8.22 3.19 7.59
C ILE A 152 -9.04 2.33 8.55
N THR A 153 -9.00 2.63 9.84
CA THR A 153 -9.63 1.82 10.89
C THR A 153 -10.44 2.67 11.86
N PRO A 154 -11.36 2.08 12.65
CA PRO A 154 -11.94 2.75 13.80
C PRO A 154 -10.88 3.25 14.79
N PRO A 155 -11.21 4.22 15.66
CA PRO A 155 -10.27 4.76 16.63
C PRO A 155 -9.82 3.70 17.64
N GLY A 156 -8.56 3.77 18.06
CA GLY A 156 -7.98 2.83 19.04
C GLY A 156 -7.52 1.49 18.47
N ASN A 157 -7.69 1.25 17.16
CA ASN A 157 -7.23 0.04 16.51
C ASN A 157 -5.76 0.15 16.09
N VAL A 158 -4.91 -0.81 16.51
CA VAL A 158 -3.48 -0.84 16.19
C VAL A 158 -3.17 -1.45 14.82
N ILE A 159 -4.15 -2.11 14.19
CA ILE A 159 -3.96 -2.93 13.00
C ILE A 159 -3.59 -2.09 11.78
N ALA A 160 -4.08 -0.85 11.70
CA ALA A 160 -3.66 0.10 10.67
C ALA A 160 -2.13 0.35 10.73
N GLY A 161 -1.55 0.45 11.92
CA GLY A 161 -0.11 0.59 12.11
C GLY A 161 0.67 -0.69 11.76
N ILE A 162 0.09 -1.87 11.99
CA ILE A 162 0.69 -3.15 11.58
C ILE A 162 0.66 -3.27 10.05
N PHE A 163 -0.46 -2.94 9.41
CA PHE A 163 -0.61 -2.90 7.96
C PHE A 163 0.41 -1.94 7.32
N GLN A 164 0.50 -0.70 7.82
CA GLN A 164 1.47 0.31 7.38
C GLN A 164 2.91 -0.24 7.40
N ASN A 165 3.24 -1.06 8.39
CA ASN A 165 4.56 -1.66 8.55
C ASN A 165 4.79 -2.96 7.78
N SER A 166 3.77 -3.48 7.09
CA SER A 166 3.84 -4.75 6.36
C SER A 166 4.18 -4.60 4.87
N LEU A 167 4.19 -3.36 4.35
CA LEU A 167 4.59 -3.10 2.98
C LEU A 167 6.01 -3.64 2.72
N GLY A 168 6.28 -4.03 1.49
CA GLY A 168 7.59 -4.46 1.02
C GLY A 168 7.63 -4.41 -0.50
N TRP A 169 8.83 -4.59 -1.05
CA TRP A 169 9.06 -4.53 -2.49
C TRP A 169 9.86 -5.71 -2.98
N VAL A 170 9.61 -6.08 -4.24
CA VAL A 170 10.30 -7.16 -4.93
C VAL A 170 10.69 -6.71 -6.32
N ASP A 171 11.87 -7.09 -6.80
CA ASP A 171 12.25 -6.83 -8.19
C ASP A 171 11.52 -7.77 -9.17
N SER A 172 11.84 -7.67 -10.45
CA SER A 172 11.28 -8.51 -11.52
C SER A 172 11.55 -10.01 -11.36
N PHE A 173 12.46 -10.41 -10.47
CA PHE A 173 12.79 -11.80 -10.17
C PHE A 173 12.19 -12.26 -8.83
N GLY A 174 11.29 -11.47 -8.23
CA GLY A 174 10.71 -11.77 -6.92
C GLY A 174 11.68 -11.53 -5.75
N THR A 175 12.86 -10.96 -5.99
CA THR A 175 13.86 -10.75 -4.92
C THR A 175 13.54 -9.49 -4.15
N ARG A 176 13.47 -9.59 -2.81
CA ARG A 176 13.17 -8.44 -1.93
C ARG A 176 14.09 -7.25 -2.23
N ILE A 177 13.50 -6.07 -2.35
CA ILE A 177 14.21 -4.80 -2.43
C ILE A 177 14.16 -4.17 -1.04
N ARG A 178 15.31 -4.12 -0.40
CA ARG A 178 15.53 -3.36 0.83
C ARG A 178 16.88 -2.68 0.75
N TYR A 179 17.04 -1.58 1.46
CA TYR A 179 18.25 -0.80 1.46
C TYR A 179 18.87 -0.69 2.85
N GLN A 180 20.18 -0.52 2.87
CA GLN A 180 20.93 -0.09 4.04
C GLN A 180 21.73 1.16 3.67
N ARG A 181 22.25 1.86 4.69
CA ARG A 181 23.17 2.98 4.51
C ARG A 181 24.51 2.59 5.10
N ASP A 182 25.58 3.00 4.44
CA ASP A 182 26.93 2.89 5.01
C ASP A 182 27.19 4.03 6.01
N VAL A 183 28.39 4.06 6.59
CA VAL A 183 28.80 5.09 7.57
C VAL A 183 28.89 6.49 6.97
N GLU A 184 28.97 6.60 5.64
CA GLU A 184 28.99 7.86 4.89
C GLU A 184 27.57 8.31 4.50
N GLY A 185 26.55 7.50 4.82
CA GLY A 185 25.15 7.77 4.51
C GLY A 185 24.73 7.34 3.10
N ASN A 186 25.62 6.71 2.32
CA ASN A 186 25.29 6.22 0.99
C ASN A 186 24.35 5.01 1.09
N ARG A 187 23.24 5.08 0.37
CA ARG A 187 22.25 3.99 0.31
C ARG A 187 22.74 2.87 -0.62
N TYR A 188 22.63 1.61 -0.20
CA TYR A 188 22.86 0.44 -1.04
C TYR A 188 21.78 -0.64 -0.90
N ARG A 189 21.52 -1.39 -1.99
CA ARG A 189 20.54 -2.48 -1.98
C ARG A 189 21.13 -3.69 -1.25
N VAL A 190 20.38 -4.27 -0.32
CA VAL A 190 20.75 -5.53 0.32
C VAL A 190 20.21 -6.67 -0.51
N ILE A 191 21.10 -7.53 -1.01
CA ILE A 191 20.75 -8.75 -1.72
C ILE A 191 21.01 -9.92 -0.75
N PRO A 192 19.99 -10.72 -0.38
CA PRO A 192 20.20 -11.95 0.38
C PRO A 192 21.21 -12.84 -0.37
N ASP A 193 22.17 -13.41 0.35
CA ASP A 193 23.23 -14.32 -0.14
C ASP A 193 24.44 -13.70 -0.88
N ALA A 194 24.49 -12.38 -1.12
CA ALA A 194 25.65 -11.72 -1.74
C ALA A 194 26.44 -10.78 -0.82
N GLY A 195 26.10 -10.68 0.47
CA GLY A 195 26.78 -9.79 1.40
C GLY A 195 26.77 -8.34 0.93
N GLY A 196 25.62 -7.66 1.04
CA GLY A 196 25.46 -6.21 0.94
C GLY A 196 26.40 -5.54 -0.08
N ALA A 197 26.17 -5.74 -1.38
CA ALA A 197 26.95 -5.03 -2.38
C ALA A 197 26.63 -3.52 -2.29
N PRO A 198 27.62 -2.64 -2.04
CA PRO A 198 27.40 -1.21 -2.15
C PRO A 198 26.90 -0.88 -3.56
N LEU A 199 26.07 0.16 -3.73
CA LEU A 199 25.76 0.72 -5.05
C LEU A 199 27.00 1.46 -5.60
N ARG A 200 28.13 0.76 -5.74
CA ARG A 200 29.29 1.20 -6.51
C ARG A 200 29.20 0.58 -7.90
N ASN A 201 29.02 1.47 -8.87
CA ASN A 201 29.08 1.25 -10.31
C ASN A 201 30.03 0.11 -10.71
N ARG A 202 29.48 -0.87 -11.42
CA ARG A 202 30.08 -1.36 -12.67
C ARG A 202 28.99 -1.13 -13.71
N VAL A 203 29.24 -0.44 -14.82
CA VAL A 203 30.15 -0.82 -15.93
C VAL A 203 30.78 0.51 -16.51
N PRO A 204 31.78 0.47 -17.41
CA PRO A 204 32.84 1.48 -17.61
C PRO A 204 32.37 2.84 -18.15
#